data_AF-A0A327M151-F1
#
_entry.id   AF-A0A327M151-F1
#
_cell.length_a   1.000
_cell.length_b   1.000
_cell.length_c   1.000
_cell.angle_alpha   90.00
_cell.angle_beta   90.00
_cell.angle_gamma   90.00
#
_symmetry.space_group_name_H-M   'P 1'
#
loop_
_entity.id
_entity.type
_entity.pdbx_description
1 polymer ?
#
loop_
_entity_poly.entity_id
_entity_poly.type
_entity_poly.pdbx_seq_one_letter_code
_entity_poly.pdbx_strand_id
1 'polypeptide(L)'
;MVPRRALVLLLPLLAMGCAGRGEQAPPAPLALRFGTALETADPSADALVGRMDEFERMVLREEAAVAFAEGGHRSGPPRLHPPLAGAAEAAGRVLMPAFTALGDYGHGLAQLAAGDAVEPRSGPSGALLARAAEDGVAAVQQASGTVVPAPVRQAGIAAIAALSELPDRFAAAGRGASPDAMVAEATPHVAAIAALLRAVIGAETGQGTRGALRARREGLDALQTRFLGAVAADRRLGVAERYTIYRGVAALRDDDPAQGSFAALVEVVASLEAAQAALAGRGADAEARVAAFEAAVARLGVMAEASRRD
;
A
#
# COMPACT_ATOMS: atom_id res chain seq x y z
N MET A 1 -22.74 57.43 -55.29
CA MET A 1 -22.93 56.30 -56.23
C MET A 1 -22.42 55.03 -55.56
N VAL A 2 -23.29 54.04 -55.41
CA VAL A 2 -23.10 52.81 -54.62
C VAL A 2 -22.00 51.92 -55.23
N PRO A 3 -21.21 51.22 -54.39
CA PRO A 3 -21.05 49.79 -54.69
C PRO A 3 -21.09 48.87 -53.45
N ARG A 4 -21.86 47.79 -53.63
CA ARG A 4 -21.51 46.38 -53.39
C ARG A 4 -20.66 46.07 -52.16
N ARG A 5 -21.28 45.47 -51.14
CA ARG A 5 -20.82 44.29 -50.37
C ARG A 5 -21.77 44.07 -49.18
N ALA A 6 -22.93 43.49 -49.45
CA ALA A 6 -23.87 43.07 -48.42
C ALA A 6 -24.50 41.75 -48.85
N LEU A 7 -23.76 40.64 -48.67
CA LEU A 7 -24.26 39.24 -48.60
C LEU A 7 -23.05 38.28 -48.56
N VAL A 8 -22.41 38.03 -47.40
CA VAL A 8 -21.69 36.77 -47.05
C VAL A 8 -21.31 36.83 -45.57
N LEU A 9 -22.25 37.01 -44.63
CA LEU A 9 -21.91 36.99 -43.20
C LEU A 9 -23.12 36.60 -42.35
N LEU A 10 -23.70 35.43 -42.59
CA LEU A 10 -24.74 34.84 -41.73
C LEU A 10 -24.83 33.32 -41.89
N LEU A 11 -23.68 32.65 -42.06
CA LEU A 11 -23.63 31.21 -42.29
C LEU A 11 -22.44 30.46 -41.63
N PRO A 12 -22.01 30.80 -40.39
CA PRO A 12 -21.34 29.80 -39.55
C PRO A 12 -22.01 29.54 -38.19
N LEU A 13 -23.11 30.23 -37.84
CA LEU A 13 -23.75 30.09 -36.52
C LEU A 13 -24.82 28.99 -36.41
N LEU A 14 -25.03 28.19 -37.47
CA LEU A 14 -25.97 27.06 -37.45
C LEU A 14 -25.29 25.68 -37.53
N ALA A 15 -23.95 25.62 -37.47
CA ALA A 15 -23.18 24.36 -37.45
C ALA A 15 -22.47 24.09 -36.11
N MET A 16 -22.73 24.88 -35.07
CA MET A 16 -22.28 24.64 -33.69
C MET A 16 -23.49 24.36 -32.80
N GLY A 17 -24.20 23.26 -33.06
CA GLY A 17 -25.39 22.88 -32.28
C GLY A 17 -25.66 21.38 -32.17
N CYS A 18 -24.84 20.53 -32.81
CA CYS A 18 -25.06 19.09 -32.86
C CYS A 18 -23.75 18.32 -32.62
N ALA A 19 -22.99 18.67 -31.59
CA ALA A 19 -21.83 17.88 -31.13
C ALA A 19 -21.70 18.05 -29.61
N GLY A 20 -22.75 17.70 -28.89
CA GLY A 20 -22.86 17.93 -27.44
C GLY A 20 -23.80 16.95 -26.77
N ARG A 21 -23.87 15.73 -27.30
CA ARG A 21 -24.38 14.58 -26.56
C ARG A 21 -23.35 13.49 -26.81
N GLY A 22 -22.19 13.66 -26.17
CA GLY A 22 -21.24 12.57 -26.07
C GLY A 22 -22.00 11.43 -25.42
N GLU A 23 -22.24 10.37 -26.19
CA GLU A 23 -22.57 9.08 -25.61
C GLU A 23 -21.45 8.80 -24.61
N GLN A 24 -21.77 9.01 -23.34
CA GLN A 24 -20.91 8.60 -22.25
C GLN A 24 -20.79 7.09 -22.44
N ALA A 25 -19.61 6.63 -22.84
CA ALA A 25 -19.35 5.21 -23.01
C ALA A 25 -19.88 4.49 -21.77
N PRO A 26 -20.60 3.36 -21.93
CA PRO A 26 -21.14 2.65 -20.79
C PRO A 26 -20.00 2.37 -19.79
N PRO A 27 -20.26 2.52 -18.48
CA PRO A 27 -19.23 2.31 -17.48
C PRO A 27 -18.63 0.92 -17.65
N ALA A 28 -17.30 0.83 -17.55
CA ALA A 28 -16.59 -0.43 -17.64
C ALA A 28 -17.18 -1.48 -16.68
N PRO A 29 -17.21 -2.77 -17.05
CA PRO A 29 -17.69 -3.84 -16.18
C PRO A 29 -17.04 -3.78 -14.79
N LEU A 30 -17.81 -4.03 -13.73
CA LEU A 30 -17.32 -3.94 -12.35
C LEU A 30 -16.11 -4.85 -12.08
N ALA A 31 -16.11 -6.05 -12.67
CA ALA A 31 -14.99 -6.99 -12.57
C ALA A 31 -13.71 -6.46 -13.23
N LEU A 32 -13.83 -5.79 -14.40
CA LEU A 32 -12.71 -5.15 -15.08
C LEU A 32 -12.12 -4.04 -14.22
N ARG A 33 -12.98 -3.14 -13.74
CA ARG A 33 -12.61 -2.02 -12.86
C ARG A 33 -11.88 -2.50 -11.60
N PHE A 34 -12.43 -3.50 -10.93
CA PHE A 34 -11.83 -4.11 -9.75
C PHE A 34 -10.48 -4.76 -10.05
N GLY A 35 -10.37 -5.51 -11.16
CA GLY A 35 -9.11 -6.12 -11.60
C GLY A 35 -8.02 -5.09 -11.88
N THR A 36 -8.33 -4.02 -12.59
CA THR A 36 -7.39 -2.91 -12.86
C THR A 36 -6.95 -2.20 -11.58
N ALA A 37 -7.87 -1.99 -10.63
CA ALA A 37 -7.53 -1.39 -9.33
C ALA A 37 -6.59 -2.29 -8.51
N LEU A 38 -6.77 -3.62 -8.56
CA LEU A 38 -5.87 -4.58 -7.93
C LEU A 38 -4.44 -4.51 -8.50
N GLU A 39 -4.29 -4.47 -9.83
CA GLU A 39 -2.98 -4.31 -10.48
C GLU A 39 -2.27 -3.02 -10.05
N THR A 40 -3.04 -1.93 -9.89
CA THR A 40 -2.49 -0.62 -9.51
C THR A 40 -2.10 -0.54 -8.03
N ALA A 41 -2.69 -1.39 -7.18
CA ALA A 41 -2.44 -1.39 -5.75
C ALA A 41 -1.01 -1.86 -5.39
N ASP A 42 -0.46 -2.83 -6.12
CA ASP A 42 0.85 -3.45 -5.84
C ASP A 42 2.02 -2.44 -5.83
N PRO A 43 2.30 -1.68 -6.91
CA PRO A 43 3.41 -0.72 -6.91
C PRO A 43 3.21 0.42 -5.90
N SER A 44 1.95 0.76 -5.57
CA SER A 44 1.64 1.78 -4.56
C SER A 44 1.91 1.28 -3.14
N ALA A 45 1.59 0.01 -2.86
CA ALA A 45 1.87 -0.63 -1.58
C ALA A 45 3.39 -0.79 -1.36
N ASP A 46 4.12 -1.23 -2.38
CA ASP A 46 5.59 -1.38 -2.34
C ASP A 46 6.29 -0.05 -2.03
N ALA A 47 5.92 1.02 -2.75
CA ALA A 47 6.49 2.35 -2.52
C ALA A 47 6.25 2.87 -1.10
N LEU A 48 5.07 2.64 -0.52
CA LEU A 48 4.78 3.03 0.87
C LEU A 48 5.57 2.21 1.88
N VAL A 49 5.72 0.90 1.66
CA VAL A 49 6.58 0.03 2.46
C VAL A 49 8.02 0.53 2.45
N GLY A 50 8.56 0.85 1.26
CA GLY A 50 9.91 1.39 1.11
C GLY A 50 10.11 2.67 1.93
N ARG A 51 9.17 3.62 1.85
CA ARG A 51 9.23 4.87 2.63
C ARG A 51 9.23 4.62 4.14
N MET A 52 8.38 3.72 4.62
CA MET A 52 8.32 3.42 6.05
C MET A 52 9.61 2.75 6.53
N ASP A 53 10.23 1.88 5.72
CA ASP A 53 11.54 1.31 6.03
C ASP A 53 12.65 2.38 6.05
N GLU A 54 12.67 3.29 5.08
CA GLU A 54 13.63 4.40 5.05
C GLU A 54 13.53 5.28 6.30
N PHE A 55 12.30 5.59 6.72
CA PHE A 55 12.04 6.32 7.96
C PHE A 55 12.51 5.53 9.19
N GLU A 56 12.22 4.23 9.28
CA GLU A 56 12.72 3.40 10.39
C GLU A 56 14.25 3.37 10.45
N ARG A 57 14.93 3.25 9.31
CA ARG A 57 16.38 3.29 9.23
C ARG A 57 16.94 4.64 9.66
N MET A 58 16.25 5.74 9.31
CA MET A 58 16.60 7.08 9.80
C MET A 58 16.46 7.17 11.32
N VAL A 59 15.34 6.72 11.88
CA VAL A 59 15.11 6.70 13.33
C VAL A 59 16.22 5.92 14.06
N LEU A 60 16.58 4.74 13.56
CA LEU A 60 17.64 3.92 14.16
C LEU A 60 19.02 4.60 14.10
N ARG A 61 19.31 5.34 13.03
CA ARG A 61 20.54 6.16 12.95
C ARG A 61 20.53 7.30 13.97
N GLU A 62 19.39 7.95 14.15
CA GLU A 62 19.24 9.05 15.11
C GLU A 62 19.35 8.56 16.56
N GLU A 63 18.71 7.45 16.90
CA GLU A 63 18.85 6.82 18.22
C GLU A 63 20.32 6.49 18.52
N ALA A 64 21.07 5.97 17.54
CA ALA A 64 22.50 5.70 17.67
C ALA A 64 23.32 6.99 17.85
N ALA A 65 22.97 8.07 17.14
CA ALA A 65 23.63 9.37 17.26
C ALA A 65 23.40 10.01 18.64
N VAL A 66 22.16 10.01 19.13
CA VAL A 66 21.81 10.49 20.47
C VAL A 66 22.52 9.67 21.55
N ALA A 67 22.50 8.33 21.44
CA ALA A 67 23.19 7.45 22.38
C ALA A 67 24.72 7.62 22.39
N PHE A 68 25.33 7.99 21.25
CA PHE A 68 26.74 8.35 21.17
C PHE A 68 27.01 9.69 21.89
N ALA A 69 26.15 10.70 21.65
CA ALA A 69 26.28 12.02 22.25
C ALA A 69 26.07 12.04 23.78
N GLU A 70 25.16 11.21 24.32
CA GLU A 70 24.84 11.15 25.75
C GLU A 70 25.95 10.52 26.64
N GLY A 71 26.99 9.90 26.06
CA GLY A 71 28.16 9.49 26.84
C GLY A 71 28.89 8.27 26.30
N GLY A 72 29.65 8.47 25.22
CA GLY A 72 30.45 7.49 24.46
C GLY A 72 31.52 6.66 25.21
N HIS A 73 31.25 6.20 26.43
CA HIS A 73 32.05 5.21 27.18
C HIS A 73 31.21 4.04 27.73
N ARG A 74 29.87 4.06 27.66
CA ARG A 74 29.01 2.93 28.11
C ARG A 74 28.19 2.28 27.01
N SER A 75 27.91 3.00 25.93
CA SER A 75 27.43 2.45 24.67
C SER A 75 28.64 1.88 23.93
N GLY A 76 28.61 0.59 23.60
CA GLY A 76 29.68 -0.06 22.82
C GLY A 76 29.94 0.64 21.48
N PRO A 77 30.96 0.21 20.71
CA PRO A 77 31.33 0.86 19.45
C PRO A 77 30.08 1.07 18.57
N PRO A 78 29.96 2.22 17.88
CA PRO A 78 28.85 2.49 16.99
C PRO A 78 28.73 1.31 16.03
N ARG A 79 27.55 0.69 15.97
CA ARG A 79 27.31 -0.42 15.05
C ARG A 79 27.35 0.16 13.64
N LEU A 80 28.46 -0.06 12.95
CA LEU A 80 28.67 0.34 11.54
C LEU A 80 27.88 -0.55 10.57
N HIS A 81 27.27 -1.62 11.07
CA HIS A 81 26.39 -2.47 10.27
C HIS A 81 25.00 -1.84 10.18
N PRO A 82 24.34 -1.89 9.01
CA PRO A 82 22.97 -1.46 8.89
C PRO A 82 22.12 -2.21 9.92
N PRO A 83 21.14 -1.56 10.55
CA PRO A 83 20.24 -2.24 11.47
C PRO A 83 19.58 -3.44 10.78
N LEU A 84 19.25 -4.47 11.57
CA LEU A 84 18.37 -5.54 11.11
C LEU A 84 17.07 -4.92 10.57
N ALA A 85 16.49 -5.57 9.56
CA ALA A 85 15.27 -5.13 8.89
C ALA A 85 14.23 -4.57 9.87
N GLY A 86 13.72 -3.37 9.56
CA GLY A 86 12.70 -2.70 10.35
C GLY A 86 11.40 -3.50 10.42
N ALA A 87 10.49 -3.10 11.30
CA ALA A 87 9.17 -3.73 11.40
C ALA A 87 8.36 -3.52 10.10
N ALA A 88 8.54 -2.37 9.44
CA ALA A 88 8.00 -2.03 8.14
C ALA A 88 8.58 -2.89 7.01
N GLU A 89 9.91 -3.03 6.93
CA GLU A 89 10.54 -3.92 5.94
C GLU A 89 10.06 -5.36 6.12
N ALA A 90 10.00 -5.84 7.36
CA ALA A 90 9.50 -7.17 7.66
C ALA A 90 8.04 -7.36 7.22
N ALA A 91 7.16 -6.37 7.47
CA ALA A 91 5.79 -6.38 6.97
C ALA A 91 5.75 -6.35 5.44
N GLY A 92 6.64 -5.58 4.81
CA GLY A 92 6.86 -5.52 3.37
C GLY A 92 7.09 -6.89 2.73
N ARG A 93 7.89 -7.73 3.39
CA ARG A 93 8.18 -9.11 2.93
C ARG A 93 6.94 -10.02 2.93
N VAL A 94 5.86 -9.65 3.63
CA VAL A 94 4.56 -10.34 3.55
C VAL A 94 3.63 -9.62 2.57
N LEU A 95 3.62 -8.29 2.59
CA LEU A 95 2.76 -7.46 1.75
C LEU A 95 3.06 -7.66 0.26
N MET A 96 4.34 -7.61 -0.15
CA MET A 96 4.73 -7.77 -1.55
C MET A 96 4.19 -9.07 -2.18
N PRO A 97 4.50 -10.29 -1.68
CA PRO A 97 3.99 -11.50 -2.30
C PRO A 97 2.46 -11.61 -2.27
N ALA A 98 1.81 -11.02 -1.27
CA ALA A 98 0.35 -10.96 -1.21
C ALA A 98 -0.24 -10.03 -2.28
N PHE A 99 0.31 -8.84 -2.47
CA PHE A 99 -0.13 -7.90 -3.51
C PHE A 99 0.21 -8.38 -4.91
N THR A 100 1.36 -9.05 -5.10
CA THR A 100 1.67 -9.74 -6.36
C THR A 100 0.62 -10.80 -6.70
N ALA A 101 0.26 -11.67 -5.75
CA ALA A 101 -0.78 -12.69 -5.98
C ALA A 101 -2.18 -12.08 -6.25
N LEU A 102 -2.50 -10.97 -5.56
CA LEU A 102 -3.72 -10.21 -5.81
C LEU A 102 -3.71 -9.54 -7.20
N GLY A 103 -2.55 -9.06 -7.65
CA GLY A 103 -2.33 -8.49 -8.97
C GLY A 103 -2.46 -9.53 -10.09
N ASP A 104 -1.85 -10.72 -9.93
CA ASP A 104 -2.01 -11.85 -10.86
C ASP A 104 -3.50 -12.20 -11.05
N TYR A 105 -4.24 -12.29 -9.94
CA TYR A 105 -5.69 -12.49 -9.99
C TYR A 105 -6.43 -11.34 -10.67
N GLY A 106 -6.11 -10.09 -10.30
CA GLY A 106 -6.71 -8.89 -10.88
C GLY A 106 -6.53 -8.85 -12.39
N HIS A 107 -5.35 -9.24 -12.88
CA HIS A 107 -5.02 -9.31 -14.30
C HIS A 107 -5.85 -10.35 -15.05
N GLY A 108 -5.90 -11.58 -14.55
CA GLY A 108 -6.73 -12.63 -15.16
C GLY A 108 -8.22 -12.27 -15.15
N LEU A 109 -8.70 -11.63 -14.07
CA LEU A 109 -10.07 -11.16 -13.98
C LEU A 109 -10.37 -10.04 -14.98
N ALA A 110 -9.45 -9.10 -15.14
CA ALA A 110 -9.58 -8.01 -16.11
C ALA A 110 -9.66 -8.54 -17.55
N GLN A 111 -8.81 -9.49 -17.92
CA GLN A 111 -8.86 -10.16 -19.22
C GLN A 111 -10.22 -10.83 -19.46
N LEU A 112 -10.71 -11.64 -18.52
CA LEU A 112 -12.02 -12.28 -18.65
C LEU A 112 -13.17 -11.27 -18.75
N ALA A 113 -13.11 -10.19 -17.97
CA ALA A 113 -14.15 -9.16 -17.95
C ALA A 113 -14.13 -8.31 -19.23
N ALA A 114 -12.99 -8.16 -19.88
CA ALA A 114 -12.84 -7.54 -21.19
C ALA A 114 -13.29 -8.47 -22.35
N GLY A 115 -13.44 -9.76 -22.08
CA GLY A 115 -13.78 -10.78 -23.09
C GLY A 115 -12.56 -11.40 -23.77
N ASP A 116 -11.36 -11.14 -23.24
CA ASP A 116 -10.10 -11.72 -23.71
C ASP A 116 -9.87 -13.10 -23.10
N ALA A 117 -9.02 -13.89 -23.77
CA ALA A 117 -8.54 -15.15 -23.20
C ALA A 117 -7.58 -14.86 -22.04
N VAL A 118 -7.69 -15.63 -20.96
CA VAL A 118 -6.73 -15.51 -19.85
C VAL A 118 -5.37 -16.02 -20.31
N GLU A 119 -4.37 -15.17 -20.18
CA GLU A 119 -2.99 -15.55 -20.42
C GLU A 119 -2.40 -16.18 -19.16
N PRO A 120 -1.54 -17.21 -19.29
CA PRO A 120 -0.78 -17.72 -18.16
C PRO A 120 0.06 -16.62 -17.52
N ARG A 121 0.22 -16.68 -16.20
CA ARG A 121 1.00 -15.66 -15.47
C ARG A 121 2.46 -15.62 -15.95
N SER A 122 3.03 -14.41 -15.99
CA SER A 122 4.44 -14.19 -16.33
C SER A 122 5.36 -14.06 -15.12
N GLY A 123 4.81 -14.02 -13.90
CA GLY A 123 5.51 -13.77 -12.65
C GLY A 123 6.04 -15.03 -11.91
N PRO A 124 6.56 -14.85 -10.69
CA PRO A 124 6.96 -15.94 -9.81
C PRO A 124 5.83 -16.96 -9.57
N SER A 125 6.16 -18.20 -9.25
CA SER A 125 5.14 -19.21 -8.91
C SER A 125 4.44 -18.90 -7.60
N GLY A 126 3.18 -19.32 -7.48
CA GLY A 126 2.42 -19.24 -6.23
C GLY A 126 3.18 -19.88 -5.07
N ALA A 127 3.87 -21.00 -5.30
CA ALA A 127 4.75 -21.62 -4.32
C ALA A 127 5.92 -20.73 -3.87
N LEU A 128 6.55 -19.98 -4.78
CA LEU A 128 7.61 -19.02 -4.44
C LEU A 128 7.05 -17.84 -3.65
N LEU A 129 5.88 -17.30 -4.04
CA LEU A 129 5.22 -16.21 -3.33
C LEU A 129 4.82 -16.64 -1.91
N ALA A 130 4.23 -17.82 -1.75
CA ALA A 130 3.88 -18.38 -0.45
C ALA A 130 5.11 -18.58 0.44
N ARG A 131 6.23 -19.06 -0.14
CA ARG A 131 7.49 -19.18 0.60
C ARG A 131 8.04 -17.83 1.04
N ALA A 132 8.02 -16.83 0.16
CA ALA A 132 8.44 -15.48 0.50
C ALA A 132 7.57 -14.88 1.62
N ALA A 133 6.25 -15.07 1.57
CA ALA A 133 5.33 -14.62 2.61
C ALA A 133 5.59 -15.32 3.95
N GLU A 134 5.87 -16.62 3.94
CA GLU A 134 6.25 -17.39 5.12
C GLU A 134 7.53 -16.84 5.78
N ASP A 135 8.58 -16.63 4.99
CA ASP A 135 9.83 -16.04 5.46
C ASP A 135 9.60 -14.59 5.96
N GLY A 136 8.69 -13.85 5.33
CA GLY A 136 8.23 -12.52 5.78
C GLY A 136 7.53 -12.55 7.13
N VAL A 137 6.62 -13.50 7.39
CA VAL A 137 5.93 -13.64 8.68
C VAL A 137 6.94 -13.95 9.79
N ALA A 138 7.93 -14.79 9.51
CA ALA A 138 9.03 -15.04 10.44
C ALA A 138 9.84 -13.77 10.73
N ALA A 139 10.12 -12.95 9.71
CA ALA A 139 10.80 -11.66 9.89
C ALA A 139 9.96 -10.68 10.73
N VAL A 140 8.63 -10.65 10.54
CA VAL A 140 7.71 -9.80 11.32
C VAL A 140 7.78 -10.17 12.80
N GLN A 141 7.73 -11.47 13.11
CA GLN A 141 7.87 -11.97 14.47
C GLN A 141 9.20 -11.53 15.11
N GLN A 142 10.29 -11.58 14.36
CA GLN A 142 11.63 -11.19 14.83
C GLN A 142 11.75 -9.68 15.04
N ALA A 143 11.24 -8.87 14.12
CA ALA A 143 11.42 -7.42 14.12
C ALA A 143 10.45 -6.68 15.07
N SER A 144 9.23 -7.20 15.22
CA SER A 144 8.14 -6.54 15.94
C SER A 144 7.63 -7.30 17.16
N GLY A 145 8.00 -8.58 17.31
CA GLY A 145 7.40 -9.47 18.32
C GLY A 145 5.97 -9.92 17.98
N THR A 146 5.41 -9.48 16.86
CA THR A 146 4.04 -9.81 16.44
C THR A 146 3.91 -11.28 16.07
N VAL A 147 3.03 -11.98 16.79
CA VAL A 147 2.65 -13.37 16.51
C VAL A 147 1.40 -13.38 15.65
N VAL A 148 1.53 -13.82 14.40
CA VAL A 148 0.37 -14.12 13.56
C VAL A 148 -0.25 -15.44 14.03
N PRO A 149 -1.56 -15.49 14.34
CA PRO A 149 -2.21 -16.74 14.74
C PRO A 149 -1.99 -17.84 13.71
N ALA A 150 -1.59 -19.03 14.16
CA ALA A 150 -1.28 -20.18 13.30
C ALA A 150 -2.35 -20.47 12.21
N PRO A 151 -3.66 -20.50 12.51
CA PRO A 151 -4.68 -20.73 11.47
C PRO A 151 -4.75 -19.60 10.43
N VAL A 152 -4.56 -18.34 10.83
CA VAL A 152 -4.54 -17.19 9.92
C VAL A 152 -3.30 -17.24 9.02
N ARG A 153 -2.12 -17.54 9.60
CA ARG A 153 -0.87 -17.72 8.87
C ARG A 153 -1.00 -18.81 7.81
N GLN A 154 -1.46 -20.01 8.21
CA GLN A 154 -1.59 -21.15 7.30
C GLN A 154 -2.57 -20.88 6.16
N ALA A 155 -3.76 -20.35 6.49
CA ALA A 155 -4.78 -20.05 5.48
C ALA A 155 -4.31 -18.95 4.51
N GLY A 156 -3.72 -17.87 5.03
CA GLY A 156 -3.23 -16.76 4.21
C GLY A 156 -2.11 -17.17 3.27
N ILE A 157 -1.12 -17.93 3.74
CA ILE A 157 0.02 -18.39 2.91
C ILE A 157 -0.45 -19.35 1.82
N ALA A 158 -1.35 -20.29 2.15
CA ALA A 158 -1.94 -21.18 1.16
C ALA A 158 -2.77 -20.40 0.13
N ALA A 159 -3.49 -19.36 0.56
CA ALA A 159 -4.28 -18.50 -0.31
C ALA A 159 -3.43 -17.68 -1.28
N ILE A 160 -2.25 -17.17 -0.86
CA ILE A 160 -1.30 -16.47 -1.76
C ILE A 160 -0.93 -17.37 -2.94
N ALA A 161 -0.55 -18.63 -2.67
CA ALA A 161 -0.23 -19.57 -3.74
C ALA A 161 -1.45 -19.86 -4.63
N ALA A 162 -2.59 -20.21 -4.01
CA ALA A 162 -3.79 -20.60 -4.73
C ALA A 162 -4.38 -19.48 -5.60
N LEU A 163 -4.27 -18.23 -5.14
CA LEU A 163 -4.76 -17.05 -5.85
C LEU A 163 -3.86 -16.68 -7.03
N SER A 164 -2.53 -16.69 -6.86
CA SER A 164 -1.57 -16.45 -7.95
C SER A 164 -1.67 -17.51 -9.06
N GLU A 165 -2.00 -18.75 -8.71
CA GLU A 165 -2.17 -19.85 -9.68
C GLU A 165 -3.57 -19.89 -10.32
N LEU A 166 -4.51 -19.05 -9.88
CA LEU A 166 -5.88 -19.06 -10.37
C LEU A 166 -5.98 -18.69 -11.87
N PRO A 167 -5.27 -17.67 -12.40
CA PRO A 167 -5.27 -17.38 -13.83
C PRO A 167 -4.82 -18.57 -14.68
N ASP A 168 -3.79 -19.32 -14.27
CA ASP A 168 -3.30 -20.49 -15.00
C ASP A 168 -4.38 -21.58 -15.11
N ARG A 169 -5.17 -21.80 -14.04
CA ARG A 169 -6.29 -22.75 -14.05
C ARG A 169 -7.38 -22.32 -15.04
N PHE A 170 -7.68 -21.03 -15.09
CA PHE A 170 -8.69 -20.48 -15.99
C PHE A 170 -8.22 -20.44 -17.45
N ALA A 171 -6.94 -20.15 -17.69
CA ALA A 171 -6.31 -20.26 -19.00
C ALA A 171 -6.42 -21.70 -19.55
N ALA A 172 -6.18 -22.71 -18.69
CA ALA A 172 -6.31 -24.12 -19.06
C ALA A 172 -7.78 -24.57 -19.30
N ALA A 173 -8.75 -23.96 -18.62
CA ALA A 173 -10.18 -24.28 -18.76
C ALA A 173 -10.79 -23.78 -20.08
N GLY A 174 -10.18 -22.81 -20.75
CA GLY A 174 -10.61 -22.30 -22.05
C GLY A 174 -12.01 -21.68 -22.03
N ARG A 175 -12.89 -22.05 -22.98
CA ARG A 175 -14.19 -21.38 -23.24
C ARG A 175 -15.23 -21.48 -22.11
N GLY A 176 -14.96 -22.22 -21.04
CA GLY A 176 -15.82 -22.30 -19.85
C GLY A 176 -15.51 -21.25 -18.78
N ALA A 177 -14.42 -20.49 -18.94
CA ALA A 177 -14.01 -19.44 -18.02
C ALA A 177 -14.99 -18.26 -18.06
N SER A 178 -15.38 -17.76 -16.89
CA SER A 178 -16.19 -16.55 -16.75
C SER A 178 -15.69 -15.71 -15.58
N PRO A 179 -15.86 -14.37 -15.61
CA PRO A 179 -15.49 -13.50 -14.49
C PRO A 179 -16.16 -13.93 -13.18
N ASP A 180 -17.44 -14.28 -13.23
CA ASP A 180 -18.23 -14.70 -12.06
C ASP A 180 -17.67 -15.97 -11.42
N ALA A 181 -17.26 -16.95 -12.23
CA ALA A 181 -16.66 -18.18 -11.72
C ALA A 181 -15.29 -17.90 -11.07
N MET A 182 -14.48 -17.03 -11.66
CA MET A 182 -13.18 -16.67 -11.11
C MET A 182 -13.31 -15.90 -9.79
N VAL A 183 -14.26 -14.95 -9.71
CA VAL A 183 -14.57 -14.21 -8.48
C VAL A 183 -15.04 -15.16 -7.37
N ALA A 184 -15.93 -16.10 -7.70
CA ALA A 184 -16.43 -17.08 -6.72
C ALA A 184 -15.28 -17.95 -6.16
N GLU A 185 -14.39 -18.44 -7.02
CA GLU A 185 -13.23 -19.24 -6.61
C GLU A 185 -12.19 -18.43 -5.82
N ALA A 186 -11.97 -17.17 -6.19
CA ALA A 186 -11.02 -16.28 -5.51
C ALA A 186 -11.48 -15.83 -4.12
N THR A 187 -12.78 -15.77 -3.86
CA THR A 187 -13.37 -15.20 -2.64
C THR A 187 -12.76 -15.71 -1.32
N PRO A 188 -12.68 -17.04 -1.06
CA PRO A 188 -12.05 -17.54 0.16
C PRO A 188 -10.56 -17.20 0.26
N HIS A 189 -9.87 -17.12 -0.89
CA HIS A 189 -8.44 -16.79 -0.93
C HIS A 189 -8.20 -15.31 -0.60
N VAL A 190 -8.97 -14.40 -1.20
CA VAL A 190 -8.89 -12.96 -0.90
C VAL A 190 -9.18 -12.69 0.58
N ALA A 191 -10.20 -13.35 1.16
CA ALA A 191 -10.51 -13.20 2.58
C ALA A 191 -9.36 -13.69 3.49
N ALA A 192 -8.73 -14.82 3.17
CA ALA A 192 -7.60 -15.35 3.93
C ALA A 192 -6.35 -14.46 3.81
N ILE A 193 -6.06 -13.92 2.63
CA ILE A 193 -4.98 -12.95 2.43
C ILE A 193 -5.27 -11.67 3.23
N ALA A 194 -6.48 -11.12 3.14
CA ALA A 194 -6.87 -9.93 3.90
C ALA A 194 -6.72 -10.13 5.42
N ALA A 195 -7.11 -11.30 5.94
CA ALA A 195 -6.92 -11.65 7.34
C ALA A 195 -5.43 -11.72 7.73
N LEU A 196 -4.58 -12.32 6.90
CA LEU A 196 -3.13 -12.36 7.10
C LEU A 196 -2.52 -10.94 7.12
N LEU A 197 -2.85 -10.12 6.12
CA LEU A 197 -2.36 -8.75 6.03
C LEU A 197 -2.78 -7.91 7.23
N ARG A 198 -4.05 -8.03 7.67
CA ARG A 198 -4.54 -7.38 8.89
C ARG A 198 -3.81 -7.84 10.14
N ALA A 199 -3.48 -9.13 10.25
CA ALA A 199 -2.73 -9.67 11.39
C ALA A 199 -1.28 -9.16 11.42
N VAL A 200 -0.64 -9.02 10.25
CA VAL A 200 0.73 -8.48 10.15
C VAL A 200 0.76 -6.98 10.44
N ILE A 201 -0.11 -6.20 9.79
CA ILE A 201 -0.15 -4.75 9.97
C ILE A 201 -0.59 -4.36 11.39
N GLY A 202 -1.60 -5.06 11.91
CA GLY A 202 -2.33 -4.70 13.12
C GLY A 202 -3.65 -3.99 12.80
N ALA A 203 -4.77 -4.66 13.09
CA ALA A 203 -6.11 -4.12 12.87
C ALA A 203 -6.38 -2.87 13.73
N GLU A 204 -5.91 -2.88 14.98
CA GLU A 204 -6.04 -1.76 15.91
C GLU A 204 -4.73 -1.00 16.09
N THR A 205 -4.85 0.26 16.49
CA THR A 205 -3.70 1.09 16.87
C THR A 205 -2.99 0.46 18.06
N GLY A 206 -1.71 0.09 17.91
CA GLY A 206 -0.92 -0.56 18.98
C GLY A 206 -0.71 -2.06 18.81
N GLN A 207 -1.31 -2.69 17.80
CA GLN A 207 -1.10 -4.10 17.45
C GLN A 207 -0.20 -4.24 16.22
N GLY A 208 0.35 -5.43 16.01
CA GLY A 208 1.13 -5.75 14.80
C GLY A 208 2.35 -4.85 14.60
N THR A 209 2.73 -4.66 13.33
CA THR A 209 3.78 -3.73 12.92
C THR A 209 3.49 -2.30 13.36
N ARG A 210 2.22 -1.86 13.36
CA ARG A 210 1.82 -0.52 13.84
C ARG A 210 2.15 -0.32 15.31
N GLY A 211 1.97 -1.35 16.14
CA GLY A 211 2.31 -1.33 17.56
C GLY A 211 3.80 -1.20 17.81
N ALA A 212 4.61 -1.99 17.10
CA ALA A 212 6.06 -1.92 17.23
C ALA A 212 6.63 -0.56 16.81
N LEU A 213 6.12 0.00 15.71
CA LEU A 213 6.48 1.33 15.25
C LEU A 213 6.09 2.43 16.23
N ARG A 214 4.88 2.35 16.79
CA ARG A 214 4.44 3.27 17.82
C ARG A 214 5.36 3.21 19.04
N ALA A 215 5.68 2.01 19.54
CA ALA A 215 6.57 1.85 20.69
C ALA A 215 7.98 2.42 20.42
N ARG A 216 8.52 2.20 19.22
CA ARG A 216 9.80 2.81 18.81
C ARG A 216 9.71 4.34 18.78
N ARG A 217 8.65 4.89 18.21
CA ARG A 217 8.42 6.34 18.19
C ARG A 217 8.34 6.93 19.60
N GLU A 218 7.61 6.29 20.51
CA GLU A 218 7.53 6.72 21.92
C GLU A 218 8.92 6.68 22.58
N GLY A 219 9.75 5.69 22.25
CA GLY A 219 11.15 5.60 22.68
C GLY A 219 12.03 6.72 22.14
N LEU A 220 11.94 7.01 20.85
CA LEU A 220 12.66 8.11 20.19
C LEU A 220 12.24 9.47 20.78
N ASP A 221 10.93 9.71 20.94
CA ASP A 221 10.40 10.94 21.53
C ASP A 221 10.95 11.16 22.95
N ALA A 222 11.05 10.08 23.75
CA ALA A 222 11.64 10.14 25.09
C ALA A 222 13.16 10.42 25.05
N LEU A 223 13.90 9.83 24.10
CA LEU A 223 15.32 10.13 23.88
C LEU A 223 15.55 11.58 23.45
N GLN A 224 14.80 12.05 22.45
CA GLN A 224 14.88 13.42 21.97
C GLN A 224 14.51 14.43 23.06
N THR A 225 13.51 14.13 23.88
CA THR A 225 13.14 14.98 25.03
C THR A 225 14.28 15.09 26.04
N ARG A 226 14.96 13.99 26.35
CA ARG A 226 16.14 14.00 27.23
C ARG A 226 17.30 14.78 26.64
N PHE A 227 17.59 14.55 25.36
CA PHE A 227 18.62 15.27 24.62
C PHE A 227 18.36 16.78 24.59
N LEU A 228 17.15 17.21 24.23
CA LEU A 228 16.76 18.63 24.23
C LEU A 228 16.82 19.25 25.63
N GLY A 229 16.48 18.47 26.68
CA GLY A 229 16.66 18.89 28.07
C GLY A 229 18.13 19.13 28.43
N ALA A 230 19.04 18.25 27.98
CA ALA A 230 20.47 18.41 28.17
C ALA A 230 21.04 19.63 27.40
N VAL A 231 20.62 19.81 26.14
CA VAL A 231 20.96 20.98 25.31
C VAL A 231 20.48 22.29 25.96
N ALA A 232 19.27 22.28 26.52
CA ALA A 232 18.73 23.45 27.22
C ALA A 232 19.50 23.78 28.51
N ALA A 233 20.00 22.76 29.22
CA ALA A 233 20.79 22.93 30.43
C ALA A 233 22.26 23.34 30.17
N ASP A 234 22.78 23.10 28.96
CA ASP A 234 24.15 23.48 28.60
C ASP A 234 24.31 24.99 28.41
N ARG A 235 25.04 25.60 29.34
CA ARG A 235 25.34 27.04 29.36
C ARG A 235 26.39 27.47 28.33
N ARG A 236 27.12 26.51 27.75
CA ARG A 236 28.13 26.81 26.72
C ARG A 236 27.49 27.12 25.37
N LEU A 237 26.28 26.62 25.13
CA LEU A 237 25.55 26.83 23.90
C LEU A 237 24.89 28.20 23.87
N GLY A 238 24.95 28.87 22.73
CA GLY A 238 24.22 30.11 22.46
C GLY A 238 22.73 29.88 22.24
N VAL A 239 21.92 30.95 22.30
CA VAL A 239 20.47 30.89 22.01
C VAL A 239 20.22 30.43 20.57
N ALA A 240 21.00 30.93 19.62
CA ALA A 240 20.89 30.54 18.21
C ALA A 240 21.20 29.05 17.98
N GLU A 241 22.24 28.51 18.63
CA GLU A 241 22.61 27.10 18.52
C GLU A 241 21.51 26.19 19.09
N ARG A 242 20.99 26.51 20.27
CA ARG A 242 19.85 25.78 20.87
C ARG A 242 18.61 25.81 19.97
N TYR A 243 18.30 26.96 19.38
CA TYR A 243 17.17 27.09 18.45
C TYR A 243 17.36 26.23 17.20
N THR A 244 18.55 26.23 16.60
CA THR A 244 18.87 25.39 15.42
C THR A 244 18.74 23.91 15.74
N ILE A 245 19.27 23.46 16.89
CA ILE A 245 19.15 22.07 17.34
C ILE A 245 17.68 21.70 17.54
N TYR A 246 16.90 22.54 18.24
CA TYR A 246 15.48 22.32 18.46
C TYR A 246 14.70 22.21 17.15
N ARG A 247 14.94 23.13 16.20
CA ARG A 247 14.29 23.12 14.88
C ARG A 247 14.65 21.87 14.08
N GLY A 248 15.89 21.40 14.15
CA GLY A 248 16.30 20.15 13.50
C GLY A 248 15.55 18.93 14.05
N VAL A 249 15.47 18.81 15.38
CA VAL A 249 14.70 17.73 16.02
C VAL A 249 13.20 17.82 15.71
N ALA A 250 12.63 19.03 15.69
CA ALA A 250 11.22 19.24 15.37
C ALA A 250 10.90 18.85 13.91
N ALA A 251 11.73 19.26 12.95
CA ALA A 251 11.54 18.91 11.55
C ALA A 251 11.51 17.39 11.33
N LEU A 252 12.42 16.65 11.98
CA LEU A 252 12.45 15.19 11.91
C LEU A 252 11.20 14.51 12.49
N ARG A 253 10.50 15.14 13.44
CA ARG A 253 9.24 14.60 14.02
C ARG A 253 8.03 14.85 13.13
N ASP A 254 8.03 15.97 12.42
CA ASP A 254 6.91 16.39 11.57
C ASP A 254 6.81 15.53 10.30
N ASP A 255 7.92 14.92 9.86
CA ASP A 255 8.03 14.13 8.63
C ASP A 255 7.71 12.62 8.80
N ASP A 256 7.06 12.17 9.88
CA ASP A 256 6.74 10.74 10.11
C ASP A 256 5.67 10.20 9.13
N PRO A 257 6.03 9.31 8.18
CA PRO A 257 5.10 8.80 7.19
C PRO A 257 4.28 7.59 7.67
N ALA A 258 4.64 6.97 8.80
CA ALA A 258 4.17 5.63 9.14
C ALA A 258 2.68 5.59 9.54
N GLN A 259 2.18 6.59 10.26
CA GLN A 259 0.79 6.57 10.75
C GLN A 259 -0.24 6.66 9.62
N GLY A 260 -0.02 7.57 8.66
CA GLY A 260 -0.89 7.70 7.50
C GLY A 260 -0.81 6.47 6.59
N SER A 261 0.40 5.97 6.35
CA SER A 261 0.65 4.91 5.37
C SER A 261 0.01 3.58 5.78
N PHE A 262 0.12 3.16 7.04
CA PHE A 262 -0.55 1.94 7.49
C PHE A 262 -2.07 2.08 7.55
N ALA A 263 -2.60 3.25 7.89
CA ALA A 263 -4.03 3.49 7.86
C ALA A 263 -4.59 3.32 6.44
N ALA A 264 -3.88 3.87 5.43
CA ALA A 264 -4.23 3.70 4.02
C ALA A 264 -4.15 2.23 3.57
N LEU A 265 -3.10 1.49 3.97
CA LEU A 265 -3.00 0.06 3.67
C LEU A 265 -4.14 -0.77 4.29
N VAL A 266 -4.51 -0.50 5.55
CA VAL A 266 -5.65 -1.17 6.20
C VAL A 266 -6.96 -0.84 5.50
N GLU A 267 -7.14 0.42 5.07
CA GLU A 267 -8.31 0.85 4.31
C GLU A 267 -8.41 0.13 2.96
N VAL A 268 -7.29 -0.01 2.24
CA VAL A 268 -7.22 -0.77 0.98
C VAL A 268 -7.58 -2.24 1.22
N VAL A 269 -7.03 -2.88 2.25
CA VAL A 269 -7.35 -4.29 2.56
C VAL A 269 -8.84 -4.47 2.94
N ALA A 270 -9.41 -3.55 3.72
CA ALA A 270 -10.82 -3.61 4.11
C ALA A 270 -11.76 -3.37 2.92
N SER A 271 -11.43 -2.41 2.05
CA SER A 271 -12.23 -2.11 0.85
C SER A 271 -12.11 -3.20 -0.22
N LEU A 272 -10.94 -3.84 -0.34
CA LEU A 272 -10.71 -5.03 -1.18
C LEU A 272 -11.67 -6.17 -0.80
N GLU A 273 -11.69 -6.55 0.48
CA GLU A 273 -12.54 -7.64 0.97
C GLU A 273 -14.03 -7.34 0.75
N ALA A 274 -14.45 -6.09 1.01
CA ALA A 274 -15.82 -5.65 0.79
C ALA A 274 -16.22 -5.65 -0.69
N ALA A 275 -15.34 -5.20 -1.59
CA ALA A 275 -15.55 -5.22 -3.03
C ALA A 275 -15.62 -6.64 -3.58
N GLN A 276 -14.69 -7.51 -3.17
CA GLN A 276 -14.69 -8.93 -3.55
C GLN A 276 -15.99 -9.63 -3.12
N ALA A 277 -16.42 -9.44 -1.86
CA ALA A 277 -17.65 -10.04 -1.36
C ALA A 277 -18.89 -9.54 -2.12
N ALA A 278 -18.95 -8.26 -2.45
CA ALA A 278 -20.08 -7.69 -3.18
C ALA A 278 -20.14 -8.16 -4.64
N LEU A 279 -18.98 -8.32 -5.29
CA LEU A 279 -18.87 -8.94 -6.62
C LEU A 279 -19.35 -10.40 -6.59
N ALA A 280 -18.89 -11.20 -5.61
CA ALA A 280 -19.27 -12.60 -5.47
C ALA A 280 -20.77 -12.78 -5.18
N GLY A 281 -21.35 -11.91 -4.36
CA GLY A 281 -22.77 -11.95 -4.01
C GLY A 281 -23.71 -11.33 -5.05
N ARG A 282 -23.18 -10.70 -6.11
CA ARG A 282 -23.95 -9.89 -7.07
C ARG A 282 -24.86 -8.88 -6.37
N GLY A 283 -24.36 -8.29 -5.27
CA GLY A 283 -25.12 -7.41 -4.41
C GLY A 283 -25.48 -6.09 -5.10
N ALA A 284 -26.59 -5.48 -4.69
CA ALA A 284 -26.99 -4.15 -5.18
C ALA A 284 -25.98 -3.04 -4.82
N ASP A 285 -25.07 -3.30 -3.87
CA ASP A 285 -24.01 -2.38 -3.46
C ASP A 285 -22.65 -2.64 -4.15
N ALA A 286 -22.54 -3.62 -5.06
CA ALA A 286 -21.27 -3.98 -5.71
C ALA A 286 -20.57 -2.79 -6.38
N GLU A 287 -21.33 -1.94 -7.07
CA GLU A 287 -20.79 -0.73 -7.70
C GLU A 287 -20.17 0.23 -6.69
N ALA A 288 -20.88 0.50 -5.58
CA ALA A 288 -20.39 1.38 -4.51
C ALA A 288 -19.15 0.80 -3.82
N ARG A 289 -19.08 -0.53 -3.64
CA ARG A 289 -17.93 -1.21 -3.02
C ARG A 289 -16.70 -1.19 -3.91
N VAL A 290 -16.85 -1.46 -5.20
CA VAL A 290 -15.74 -1.35 -6.18
C VAL A 290 -15.25 0.09 -6.26
N ALA A 291 -16.15 1.07 -6.31
CA ALA A 291 -15.75 2.49 -6.30
C ALA A 291 -15.01 2.90 -5.02
N ALA A 292 -15.41 2.38 -3.86
CA ALA A 292 -14.71 2.62 -2.60
C ALA A 292 -13.29 2.03 -2.60
N PHE A 293 -13.13 0.83 -3.18
CA PHE A 293 -11.83 0.19 -3.36
C PHE A 293 -10.92 0.98 -4.31
N GLU A 294 -11.43 1.39 -5.48
CA GLU A 294 -10.69 2.25 -6.42
C GLU A 294 -10.23 3.55 -5.74
N ALA A 295 -11.11 4.18 -4.95
CA ALA A 295 -10.76 5.40 -4.24
C ALA A 295 -9.68 5.18 -3.17
N ALA A 296 -9.69 4.02 -2.48
CA ALA A 296 -8.65 3.65 -1.53
C ALA A 296 -7.30 3.42 -2.22
N VAL A 297 -7.29 2.72 -3.35
CA VAL A 297 -6.09 2.51 -4.18
C VAL A 297 -5.55 3.84 -4.72
N ALA A 298 -6.43 4.73 -5.20
CA ALA A 298 -6.02 6.06 -5.67
C ALA A 298 -5.38 6.90 -4.55
N ARG A 299 -5.95 6.87 -3.32
CA ARG A 299 -5.33 7.52 -2.15
C ARG A 299 -3.96 6.93 -1.85
N LEU A 300 -3.83 5.61 -1.89
CA LEU A 300 -2.56 4.91 -1.71
C LEU A 300 -1.50 5.40 -2.72
N GLY A 301 -1.88 5.50 -3.99
CA GLY A 301 -1.03 5.99 -5.08
C GLY A 301 -0.59 7.44 -4.90
N VAL A 302 -1.50 8.34 -4.49
CA VAL A 302 -1.15 9.75 -4.19
C VAL A 302 -0.13 9.84 -3.05
N MET A 303 -0.28 9.03 -2.01
CA MET A 303 0.68 8.99 -0.90
C MET A 303 2.04 8.44 -1.35
N ALA A 304 2.05 7.40 -2.19
CA ALA A 304 3.28 6.87 -2.79
C ALA A 304 3.97 7.89 -3.71
N GLU A 305 3.24 8.70 -4.47
CA GLU A 305 3.79 9.73 -5.35
C GLU A 305 4.36 10.94 -4.62
N ALA A 306 3.67 11.42 -3.57
CA ALA A 306 4.19 12.50 -2.73
C ALA A 306 5.60 12.15 -2.21
N SER A 307 5.81 10.87 -1.91
CA SER A 307 7.07 10.32 -1.42
C SER A 307 8.21 10.32 -2.43
N ARG A 308 7.94 10.42 -3.74
CA ARG A 308 8.98 10.44 -4.79
C ARG A 308 9.50 11.85 -5.12
N ARG A 309 8.82 12.88 -4.63
CA ARG A 309 9.13 14.29 -4.96
C ARG A 309 9.97 14.98 -3.88
N ASP A 310 10.08 14.37 -2.71
CA ASP A 310 10.92 14.81 -1.59
C ASP A 310 12.27 14.09 -1.61
#